data_AF-A0A2S9GII0-F1
#
_entry.id   AF-A0A2S9GII0-F1
#
_cell.length_a   1.000
_cell.length_b   1.000
_cell.length_c   1.000
_cell.angle_alpha   90.00
_cell.angle_beta   90.00
_cell.angle_gamma   90.00
#
_symmetry.space_group_name_H-M   'P 1'
#
loop_
_entity.id
_entity.type
_entity.pdbx_description
1 polymer ?
#
loop_
_entity_poly.entity_id
_entity_poly.type
_entity_poly.pdbx_seq_one_letter_code
_entity_poly.pdbx_strand_id
1 'polypeptide(L)'
;ASAVERGLIEALTARFPTDDPDDADALQAGHTAYADAMSLLVHAYPDDVDVAALAADALVNVTAWALWDSRTGEPAPGSRVVEAK
;
A
#
# COMPACT_ATOMS: atom_id res chain seq x y z
N ALA A 1 3.01 -16.29 15.61
CA ALA A 1 3.18 -15.56 14.35
C ALA A 1 4.64 -15.68 13.90
N SER A 2 4.88 -16.05 12.64
CA SER A 2 6.19 -16.02 11.98
C SER A 2 6.72 -14.58 11.84
N ALA A 3 7.93 -14.40 11.31
CA ALA A 3 8.45 -13.04 11.05
C ALA A 3 7.60 -12.29 10.02
N VAL A 4 7.24 -12.95 8.91
CA VAL A 4 6.39 -12.35 7.87
C VAL A 4 4.99 -12.02 8.39
N GLU A 5 4.38 -12.92 9.18
CA GLU A 5 3.05 -12.68 9.77
C GLU A 5 3.06 -11.47 10.71
N ARG A 6 4.14 -11.27 11.47
CA ARG A 6 4.29 -10.07 12.32
C ARG A 6 4.42 -8.80 11.48
N GLY A 7 5.20 -8.83 10.41
CA GLY A 7 5.31 -7.70 9.48
C GLY A 7 3.98 -7.33 8.83
N LEU A 8 3.17 -8.32 8.44
CA LEU A 8 1.82 -8.09 7.91
C LEU A 8 0.88 -7.47 8.94
N ILE A 9 0.94 -7.91 10.20
CA ILE A 9 0.16 -7.32 11.31
C ILE A 9 0.58 -5.87 11.57
N GLU A 10 1.87 -5.57 11.53
CA GLU A 10 2.39 -4.21 11.68
C GLU A 10 1.93 -3.30 10.53
N ALA A 11 1.97 -3.80 9.29
CA ALA A 11 1.46 -3.06 8.13
C ALA A 11 -0.04 -2.76 8.27
N LEU A 12 -0.86 -3.73 8.71
CA LEU A 12 -2.29 -3.51 8.96
C LEU A 12 -2.55 -2.46 10.04
N THR A 13 -1.71 -2.41 11.07
CA THR A 13 -1.80 -1.39 12.12
C THR A 13 -1.51 0.00 11.54
N ALA A 14 -0.57 0.13 10.60
CA ALA A 14 -0.31 1.38 9.90
C ALA A 14 -1.46 1.80 8.97
N ARG A 15 -2.22 0.83 8.43
CA ARG A 15 -3.37 1.09 7.56
C ARG A 15 -4.55 1.74 8.29
N PHE A 16 -4.76 1.34 9.54
CA PHE A 16 -5.88 1.80 10.37
C PHE A 16 -5.34 2.44 11.67
N PRO A 17 -4.82 3.69 11.59
CA PRO A 17 -4.16 4.34 12.72
C PRO A 17 -5.14 4.86 13.78
N THR A 18 -6.43 4.84 13.51
CA THR A 18 -7.50 5.37 14.36
C THR A 18 -8.69 4.40 14.38
N ASP A 19 -9.38 4.35 15.51
CA ASP A 19 -10.65 3.62 15.66
C ASP A 19 -11.87 4.50 15.29
N ASP A 20 -11.66 5.80 15.03
CA ASP A 20 -12.71 6.72 14.61
C ASP A 20 -12.98 6.59 13.11
N PRO A 21 -14.13 6.04 12.68
CA PRO A 21 -14.45 5.91 11.27
C PRO A 21 -14.72 7.26 10.58
N ASP A 22 -14.96 8.33 11.34
CA ASP A 22 -15.23 9.67 10.81
C ASP A 22 -13.94 10.51 10.62
N ASP A 23 -12.79 10.03 11.09
CA ASP A 23 -11.47 10.64 10.86
C ASP A 23 -10.91 10.28 9.48
N ALA A 24 -11.53 10.88 8.46
CA ALA A 24 -11.20 10.63 7.06
C ALA A 24 -9.74 10.97 6.70
N ASP A 25 -9.15 11.98 7.34
CA ASP A 25 -7.77 12.39 7.07
C ASP A 25 -6.77 11.33 7.56
N ALA A 26 -6.97 10.80 8.77
CA ALA A 26 -6.12 9.72 9.30
C ALA A 26 -6.27 8.43 8.48
N LEU A 27 -7.49 8.08 8.08
CA LEU A 27 -7.74 6.90 7.24
C LEU A 27 -7.11 7.04 5.84
N GLN A 28 -7.19 8.23 5.25
CA GLN A 28 -6.55 8.51 3.97
C GLN A 28 -5.01 8.46 4.07
N ALA A 29 -4.43 8.99 5.14
CA ALA A 29 -2.99 8.86 5.41
C ALA A 29 -2.57 7.39 5.61
N GLY A 30 -3.44 6.59 6.23
CA GLY A 30 -3.25 5.14 6.44
C GLY A 30 -3.04 4.35 5.14
N HIS A 31 -3.67 4.75 4.03
CA HIS A 31 -3.44 4.11 2.72
C HIS A 31 -1.97 4.24 2.26
N THR A 32 -1.39 5.43 2.42
CA THR A 32 0.01 5.67 2.04
C THR A 32 0.96 4.96 3.00
N ALA A 33 0.68 5.02 4.31
CA ALA A 33 1.50 4.33 5.32
C ALA A 33 1.49 2.81 5.14
N TYR A 34 0.35 2.22 4.78
CA TYR A 34 0.24 0.80 4.46
C TYR A 34 1.06 0.43 3.21
N ALA A 35 0.98 1.23 2.15
CA ALA A 35 1.78 1.03 0.95
C ALA A 35 3.28 1.08 1.25
N ASP A 36 3.74 2.06 2.04
CA ASP A 36 5.14 2.16 2.48
C ASP A 36 5.58 0.93 3.27
N ALA A 37 4.76 0.47 4.22
CA ALA A 37 5.07 -0.72 5.02
C ALA A 37 5.17 -1.99 4.15
N MET A 38 4.24 -2.15 3.20
CA MET A 38 4.26 -3.29 2.29
C MET A 38 5.42 -3.25 1.28
N SER A 39 5.85 -2.07 0.83
CA SER A 39 7.05 -1.89 0.00
C SER A 39 8.32 -2.36 0.72
N LEU A 40 8.44 -2.10 2.02
CA LEU A 40 9.54 -2.62 2.82
C LEU A 40 9.45 -4.14 2.98
N LEU A 41 8.24 -4.66 3.17
CA LEU A 41 8.02 -6.08 3.41
C LEU A 41 8.33 -6.93 2.18
N VAL A 42 7.91 -6.51 0.98
CA VAL A 42 8.25 -7.21 -0.27
C VAL A 42 9.75 -7.18 -0.55
N HIS A 43 10.46 -6.15 -0.11
CA HIS A 43 11.93 -6.11 -0.21
C HIS A 43 12.60 -7.09 0.77
N ALA A 44 12.02 -7.29 1.96
CA ALA A 44 12.52 -8.24 2.96
C ALA A 44 12.18 -9.70 2.61
N TYR A 45 11.08 -9.92 1.89
CA TYR A 45 10.56 -11.25 1.52
C TYR A 45 10.23 -11.32 0.01
N PRO A 46 11.23 -11.19 -0.89
CA PRO A 46 10.99 -11.08 -2.33
C PRO A 46 10.44 -12.34 -2.99
N ASP A 47 10.63 -13.50 -2.35
CA ASP A 47 10.14 -14.80 -2.85
C ASP A 47 8.76 -15.17 -2.29
N ASP A 48 8.17 -14.35 -1.41
CA ASP A 48 6.85 -14.59 -0.84
C ASP A 48 5.77 -13.96 -1.73
N VAL A 49 5.02 -14.82 -2.42
CA VAL A 49 3.99 -14.39 -3.38
C VAL A 49 2.83 -13.64 -2.73
N ASP A 50 2.49 -13.97 -1.48
CA ASP A 50 1.40 -13.32 -0.77
C ASP A 50 1.81 -11.89 -0.39
N VAL A 51 3.07 -11.72 0.06
CA VAL A 51 3.64 -10.38 0.33
C VAL A 51 3.70 -9.55 -0.96
N ALA A 52 4.15 -10.14 -2.07
CA ALA A 52 4.22 -9.44 -3.36
C ALA A 52 2.83 -9.00 -3.84
N ALA A 53 1.84 -9.87 -3.77
CA ALA A 53 0.46 -9.55 -4.17
C ALA A 53 -0.15 -8.44 -3.31
N LEU A 54 0.04 -8.50 -1.98
CA LEU A 54 -0.46 -7.49 -1.06
C LEU A 54 0.27 -6.14 -1.23
N ALA A 55 1.56 -6.15 -1.56
CA ALA A 55 2.31 -4.93 -1.83
C ALA A 55 1.85 -4.25 -3.12
N ALA A 56 1.64 -5.01 -4.19
CA ALA A 56 1.06 -4.47 -5.42
C ALA A 56 -0.33 -3.86 -5.18
N ASP A 57 -1.21 -4.56 -4.43
CA ASP A 57 -2.54 -4.05 -4.04
C ASP A 57 -2.44 -2.75 -3.21
N ALA A 58 -1.53 -2.69 -2.24
CA ALA A 58 -1.34 -1.52 -1.42
C ALA A 58 -0.92 -0.30 -2.26
N LEU A 59 0.02 -0.49 -3.18
CA LEU A 59 0.57 0.57 -4.04
C LEU A 59 -0.47 1.14 -5.02
N VAL A 60 -1.32 0.29 -5.62
CA VAL A 60 -2.37 0.78 -6.54
C VAL A 60 -3.50 1.52 -5.81
N ASN A 61 -3.77 1.16 -4.55
CA ASN A 61 -4.81 1.81 -3.75
C ASN A 61 -4.44 3.21 -3.26
N VAL A 62 -3.16 3.63 -3.34
CA VAL A 62 -2.73 5.01 -3.04
C VAL A 62 -3.43 6.02 -3.96
N THR A 63 -3.66 5.66 -5.22
CA THR A 63 -4.40 6.46 -6.21
C THR A 63 -5.50 5.63 -6.84
N ALA A 64 -6.41 5.11 -6.02
CA ALA A 64 -7.51 4.25 -6.48
C ALA A 64 -8.29 4.92 -7.63
N TRP A 65 -8.53 4.16 -8.70
CA TRP A 65 -9.21 4.60 -9.94
C TRP A 65 -8.50 5.72 -10.74
N ALA A 66 -7.34 6.19 -10.29
CA ALA A 66 -6.57 7.26 -10.90
C ALA A 66 -5.09 6.84 -11.05
N LEU A 67 -4.84 5.62 -11.53
CA LEU A 67 -3.48 5.10 -11.71
C LEU A 67 -2.72 5.79 -12.85
N TRP A 68 -3.43 6.13 -13.93
CA TRP A 68 -2.86 6.70 -15.15
C TRP A 68 -3.56 8.00 -15.51
N ASP A 69 -2.80 8.98 -15.98
CA ASP A 69 -3.36 10.18 -16.60
C ASP A 69 -3.91 9.81 -17.99
N SER A 70 -5.22 9.99 -18.19
CA SER A 70 -5.90 9.57 -19.41
C SER A 70 -5.56 10.38 -20.66
N ARG A 71 -4.91 11.54 -20.51
CA ARG A 71 -4.51 12.41 -21.62
C ARG A 71 -3.13 12.06 -22.13
N THR A 72 -2.23 11.68 -21.22
CA THR A 72 -0.81 11.44 -21.51
C THR A 72 -0.45 9.95 -21.55
N GLY A 73 -1.21 9.10 -20.85
CA GLY A 73 -0.89 7.69 -20.66
C GLY A 73 0.22 7.44 -19.63
N GLU A 74 0.75 8.49 -19.01
CA GLU A 74 1.77 8.41 -17.96
C GLU A 74 1.12 8.13 -16.59
N PRO A 75 1.88 7.65 -15.59
CA PRO A 75 1.39 7.52 -14.22
C PRO A 75 0.80 8.83 -13.73
N ALA A 76 -0.38 8.76 -13.10
CA ALA A 76 -0.99 9.96 -12.53
C ALA A 76 -0.12 10.55 -11.41
N PRO A 77 -0.21 11.86 -11.11
CA PRO A 77 0.51 12.45 -10.00
C PRO A 77 0.27 11.70 -8.69
N GLY A 78 1.36 11.27 -8.04
CA GLY A 78 1.29 10.49 -6.78
C GLY A 78 0.99 9.00 -6.96
N SER A 79 0.75 8.52 -8.18
CA SER A 79 0.55 7.10 -8.43
C SER A 79 1.84 6.30 -8.30
N ARG A 80 1.72 5.12 -7.68
CA ARG A 80 2.82 4.14 -7.55
C ARG A 80 2.65 2.95 -8.48
N VAL A 81 1.90 3.11 -9.57
CA VAL A 81 1.56 2.03 -10.50
C VAL A 81 2.79 1.40 -11.18
N VAL A 82 3.90 2.14 -11.33
CA VAL A 82 5.15 1.60 -11.88
C VAL A 82 5.87 0.71 -10.88
N GLU A 83 5.81 1.04 -9.58
CA GLU A 83 6.39 0.24 -8.50
C GLU A 83 5.57 -1.04 -8.25
N ALA A 84 4.28 -1.03 -8.57
CA ALA A 84 3.36 -2.15 -8.40
C ALA A 84 3.47 -3.24 -9.49
N LYS A 85 4.46 -3.14 -10.39
CA LYS A 85 4.62 -4.01 -11.57
C LYS A 85 5.57 -5.18 -11.34
#